data_AF-A0A969B494-F1
#
_entry.id   AF-A0A969B494-F1
#
_cell.length_a   1.000
_cell.length_b   1.000
_cell.length_c   1.000
_cell.angle_alpha   90.00
_cell.angle_beta   90.00
_cell.angle_gamma   90.00
#
_symmetry.space_group_name_H-M   'P 1'
#
loop_
_entity.id
_entity.type
_entity.pdbx_description
1 polymer ?
#
loop_
_entity_poly.entity_id
_entity_poly.type
_entity_poly.pdbx_seq_one_letter_code
_entity_poly.pdbx_strand_id
1 'polypeptide(L)'
;MYQKALTNCLTTEHIFVLRELIGQYRDLQSRILNIENEMTEKMLPFAHLIEKLDAIPGIDKVLAMAIIAEATADMSSFPDERRFAAWAGVAPGNNESAGKKKDQNADTVIPISKKS
;
A
#
# COMPACT_ATOMS: atom_id res chain seq x y z
N MET A 1 -40.38 36.81 2.43
CA MET A 1 -40.30 35.38 2.06
C MET A 1 -38.90 34.75 2.28
N TYR A 2 -37.96 35.39 3.00
CA TYR A 2 -36.58 34.88 3.18
C TYR A 2 -36.20 34.45 4.61
N GLN A 3 -37.04 34.67 5.63
CA GLN A 3 -36.73 34.29 7.02
C GLN A 3 -36.91 32.79 7.32
N LYS A 4 -37.57 32.01 6.43
CA LYS A 4 -37.70 30.55 6.58
C LYS A 4 -36.49 29.76 6.09
N ALA A 5 -35.52 30.40 5.44
CA ALA A 5 -34.36 29.73 4.84
C ALA A 5 -33.11 29.69 5.74
N LEU A 6 -33.15 30.33 6.91
CA LEU A 6 -32.02 30.42 7.85
C LEU A 6 -32.32 29.82 9.22
N THR A 7 -33.18 28.81 9.31
CA THR A 7 -33.18 27.93 10.48
C THR A 7 -32.17 26.81 10.25
N ASN A 8 -30.88 27.20 10.21
CA ASN A 8 -29.74 26.31 10.42
C ASN A 8 -29.66 25.93 11.90
N CYS A 9 -30.78 25.46 12.45
CA CYS A 9 -30.87 25.02 13.83
C CYS A 9 -30.61 23.52 13.77
N LEU A 10 -29.44 23.07 14.24
CA LEU A 10 -29.22 21.65 14.52
C LEU A 10 -30.31 21.20 15.47
N THR A 11 -31.31 20.48 14.95
CA THR A 11 -32.41 19.98 15.76
C THR A 11 -31.91 18.87 16.67
N THR A 12 -32.70 18.53 17.70
CA THR A 12 -32.35 17.44 18.63
C THR A 12 -32.11 16.12 17.89
N GLU A 13 -32.86 15.87 16.81
CA GLU A 13 -32.71 14.69 15.94
C GLU A 13 -31.37 14.72 15.19
N HIS A 14 -30.97 15.87 14.63
CA HIS A 14 -29.66 16.02 13.99
C HIS A 14 -28.52 15.82 14.99
N ILE A 15 -28.65 16.39 16.19
CA ILE A 15 -27.67 16.23 17.26
C ILE A 15 -27.56 14.75 17.67
N PHE A 16 -28.68 14.04 17.76
CA PHE A 16 -28.68 12.60 18.06
C PHE A 16 -27.88 11.83 17.00
N VAL A 17 -28.20 12.00 15.71
CA VAL A 17 -27.48 11.31 14.62
C VAL A 17 -26.00 11.65 14.62
N LEU A 18 -25.63 12.93 14.80
CA LEU A 18 -24.22 13.34 14.87
C LEU A 18 -23.48 12.72 16.06
N ARG A 19 -24.14 12.60 17.22
CA ARG A 19 -23.54 11.93 18.39
C ARG A 19 -23.27 10.46 18.12
N GLU A 20 -24.21 9.76 17.50
CA GLU A 20 -24.02 8.35 17.12
C GLU A 20 -22.88 8.18 16.11
N LEU A 21 -22.82 9.02 15.07
CA LEU A 21 -21.75 8.97 14.07
C LEU A 21 -20.38 9.28 14.67
N ILE A 22 -20.29 10.26 15.57
CA ILE A 22 -19.06 10.59 16.28
C ILE A 22 -18.67 9.43 17.22
N GLY A 23 -19.64 8.79 17.87
CA GLY A 23 -19.42 7.60 18.68
C GLY A 23 -18.78 6.48 17.85
N GLN A 24 -19.40 6.13 16.73
CA GLN A 24 -18.90 5.12 15.80
C GLN A 24 -17.49 5.44 15.28
N TYR A 25 -17.25 6.70 14.90
CA TYR A 25 -15.93 7.15 14.46
C TYR A 25 -14.88 6.91 15.55
N ARG A 26 -15.17 7.29 16.80
CA ARG A 26 -14.24 7.11 17.93
C ARG A 26 -14.00 5.63 18.23
N ASP A 27 -15.04 4.80 18.17
CA ASP A 27 -14.93 3.36 18.39
C ASP A 27 -14.03 2.71 17.32
N LEU A 28 -14.22 3.08 16.05
CA LEU A 28 -13.36 2.60 14.96
C LEU A 28 -11.91 3.06 15.14
N GLN A 29 -11.68 4.32 15.51
CA GLN A 29 -10.33 4.83 15.79
C GLN A 29 -9.66 4.06 16.94
N SER A 30 -10.40 3.79 18.03
CA SER A 30 -9.90 3.00 19.16
C SER A 30 -9.52 1.56 18.74
N ARG A 31 -10.36 0.93 17.90
CA ARG A 31 -10.08 -0.41 17.37
C ARG A 31 -8.85 -0.44 16.46
N ILE A 32 -8.69 0.56 15.60
CA ILE A 32 -7.49 0.70 14.76
C ILE A 32 -6.25 0.78 15.63
N LEU A 33 -6.25 1.67 16.62
CA LEU A 33 -5.11 1.85 17.54
C LEU A 33 -4.77 0.57 18.31
N ASN A 34 -5.78 -0.16 18.79
CA ASN A 34 -5.55 -1.44 19.48
C ASN A 34 -4.86 -2.47 18.57
N ILE A 35 -5.29 -2.55 17.31
CA ILE A 35 -4.67 -3.45 16.32
C ILE A 35 -3.25 -3.00 16.00
N GLU A 36 -3.01 -1.70 15.81
CA GLU A 36 -1.67 -1.14 15.57
C GLU A 36 -0.71 -1.44 16.73
N ASN A 37 -1.18 -1.33 17.98
CA ASN A 37 -0.38 -1.67 19.16
C ASN A 37 -0.06 -3.17 19.20
N GLU A 38 -1.03 -4.04 18.94
CA GLU A 38 -0.81 -5.49 18.91
C GLU A 38 0.16 -5.89 17.79
N MET A 39 0.05 -5.27 16.61
CA MET A 39 0.99 -5.46 15.51
C MET A 39 2.40 -5.01 15.93
N THR A 40 2.54 -3.83 16.53
CA THR A 40 3.84 -3.29 16.94
C THR A 40 4.55 -4.23 17.92
N GLU A 41 3.85 -4.75 18.92
CA GLU A 41 4.39 -5.72 19.88
C GLU A 41 4.85 -7.02 19.19
N LYS A 42 4.03 -7.58 18.29
CA LYS A 42 4.39 -8.79 17.54
C LYS A 42 5.55 -8.58 16.56
N MET A 43 5.73 -7.35 16.09
CA MET A 43 6.73 -6.98 15.11
C MET A 43 8.07 -6.54 15.72
N LEU A 44 8.19 -6.48 17.06
CA LEU A 44 9.44 -6.19 17.77
C LEU A 44 10.66 -7.00 17.27
N PRO A 45 10.56 -8.33 17.02
CA PRO A 45 11.68 -9.11 16.50
C PRO A 45 12.16 -8.66 15.11
N PHE A 46 11.28 -8.01 14.35
CA PHE A 46 11.50 -7.55 12.99
C PHE A 46 11.73 -6.04 12.88
N ALA A 47 11.92 -5.33 14.00
CA ALA A 47 12.09 -3.87 14.01
C ALA A 47 13.17 -3.39 13.03
N HIS A 48 14.29 -4.11 12.93
CA HIS A 48 15.37 -3.80 12.00
C HIS A 48 14.99 -3.94 10.51
N LEU A 49 14.02 -4.81 10.18
CA LEU A 49 13.49 -4.94 8.81
C LEU A 49 12.47 -3.83 8.52
N ILE A 50 11.65 -3.48 9.50
CA ILE A 50 10.68 -2.38 9.40
C ILE A 50 11.42 -1.07 9.12
N GLU A 51 12.49 -0.78 9.86
CA GLU A 51 13.29 0.44 9.63
C GLU A 51 13.90 0.49 8.23
N LYS A 52 14.34 -0.65 7.69
CA LYS A 52 14.88 -0.72 6.33
C LYS A 52 13.82 -0.50 5.26
N LEU A 53 12.61 -1.00 5.49
CA LEU A 53 11.48 -0.82 4.58
C LEU A 53 10.93 0.61 4.65
N ASP A 54 10.77 1.18 5.84
CA ASP A 54 10.32 2.57 6.08
C ASP A 54 11.29 3.62 5.49
N ALA A 55 12.57 3.26 5.32
CA ALA A 55 13.55 4.10 4.63
C ALA A 55 13.32 4.21 3.10
N ILE A 56 12.50 3.34 2.52
CA ILE A 56 12.16 3.38 1.09
C ILE A 56 11.06 4.42 0.88
N PRO A 57 11.26 5.45 0.03
CA PRO A 57 10.24 6.45 -0.22
C PRO A 57 8.92 5.82 -0.71
N GLY A 58 7.82 6.11 -0.01
CA GLY A 58 6.49 5.57 -0.33
C GLY A 58 6.12 4.30 0.45
N ILE A 59 7.02 3.77 1.29
CA ILE A 59 6.70 2.74 2.27
C ILE A 59 6.65 3.39 3.66
N ASP A 60 5.50 3.27 4.33
CA ASP A 60 5.38 3.63 5.73
C ASP A 60 5.51 2.39 6.64
N LYS A 61 5.61 2.61 7.95
CA LYS A 61 5.72 1.52 8.93
C LYS A 61 4.58 0.51 8.88
N VAL A 62 3.36 0.94 8.59
CA VAL A 62 2.20 0.05 8.50
C VAL A 62 2.34 -0.87 7.30
N LEU A 63 2.71 -0.33 6.15
CA LEU A 63 3.00 -1.09 4.94
C LEU A 63 4.21 -2.00 5.12
N ALA A 64 5.26 -1.54 5.79
CA ALA A 64 6.43 -2.36 6.12
C ALA A 64 6.05 -3.57 7.00
N MET A 65 5.21 -3.36 8.02
CA MET A 65 4.68 -4.44 8.86
C MET A 65 3.81 -5.41 8.05
N ALA A 66 2.96 -4.90 7.15
CA ALA A 66 2.14 -5.74 6.27
C ALA A 66 3.01 -6.60 5.33
N ILE A 67 4.05 -6.00 4.72
CA ILE A 67 5.02 -6.73 3.88
C ILE A 67 5.67 -7.86 4.67
N ILE A 68 6.12 -7.62 5.91
CA ILE A 68 6.76 -8.64 6.75
C ILE A 68 5.75 -9.74 7.16
N ALA A 69 4.50 -9.35 7.45
CA ALA A 69 3.44 -10.29 7.80
C ALA A 69 3.09 -11.23 6.63
N GLU A 70 3.09 -10.72 5.40
CA GLU A 70 2.70 -11.48 4.20
C GLU A 70 3.86 -12.24 3.55
N ALA A 71 5.03 -11.61 3.43
CA ALA A 71 6.18 -12.20 2.76
C ALA A 71 6.77 -13.40 3.53
N THR A 72 6.41 -13.54 4.81
CA THR A 72 7.15 -14.33 5.80
C THR A 72 8.58 -13.78 5.93
N ALA A 73 9.20 -13.84 7.11
CA ALA A 73 10.60 -13.42 7.27
C ALA A 73 11.62 -14.32 6.53
N ASP A 74 11.14 -15.34 5.82
CA ASP A 74 11.94 -16.30 5.07
C ASP A 74 11.95 -15.96 3.57
N MET A 75 13.08 -15.41 3.14
CA MET A 75 13.33 -15.07 1.74
C MET A 75 13.57 -16.29 0.85
N SER A 76 13.63 -17.52 1.39
CA SER A 76 13.78 -18.75 0.59
C SER A 76 12.62 -18.98 -0.39
N SER A 77 11.45 -18.40 -0.10
CA SER A 77 10.27 -18.43 -0.97
C SER A 77 10.43 -17.58 -2.24
N PHE A 78 11.40 -16.66 -2.27
CA PHE A 78 11.67 -15.79 -3.41
C PHE A 78 12.98 -16.19 -4.10
N PRO A 79 12.93 -16.59 -5.38
CA PRO A 79 14.14 -16.97 -6.13
C PRO A 79 15.16 -15.85 -6.33
N ASP A 80 14.71 -14.59 -6.34
CA ASP A 80 15.55 -13.40 -6.50
C ASP A 80 14.86 -12.14 -5.93
N GLU A 81 15.65 -11.08 -5.68
CA GLU A 81 15.13 -9.80 -5.15
C GLU A 81 14.14 -9.09 -6.09
N ARG A 82 14.19 -9.36 -7.41
CA ARG A 82 13.33 -8.72 -8.40
C ARG A 82 11.91 -9.28 -8.31
N ARG A 83 11.77 -10.58 -8.06
CA ARG A 83 10.50 -11.26 -7.82
C ARG A 83 9.86 -10.79 -6.52
N PHE A 84 10.66 -10.56 -5.48
CA PHE A 84 10.18 -9.94 -4.25
C PHE A 84 9.67 -8.51 -4.50
N ALA A 85 10.45 -7.68 -5.18
CA ALA A 85 10.05 -6.31 -5.51
C ALA A 85 8.78 -6.26 -6.39
N ALA A 86 8.63 -7.20 -7.32
CA ALA A 86 7.44 -7.32 -8.17
C ALA A 86 6.20 -7.74 -7.36
N TRP A 87 6.36 -8.68 -6.42
CA TRP A 87 5.30 -9.07 -5.50
C TRP A 87 4.89 -7.93 -4.56
N ALA A 88 5.86 -7.21 -4.00
CA ALA A 88 5.62 -6.07 -3.11
C ALA A 88 5.08 -4.81 -3.83
N GLY A 89 4.94 -4.84 -5.16
CA GLY A 89 4.43 -3.71 -5.94
C GLY A 89 5.36 -2.49 -6.00
N VAL A 90 6.60 -2.62 -5.52
CA VAL A 90 7.63 -1.56 -5.51
C VAL A 90 8.62 -1.69 -6.68
N ALA A 91 8.53 -2.77 -7.46
CA ALA A 91 9.27 -2.85 -8.71
C ALA A 91 8.86 -1.68 -9.60
N PRO A 92 9.81 -0.93 -10.18
CA PRO A 92 9.48 0.07 -11.19
C PRO A 92 8.72 -0.67 -12.29
N GLY A 93 7.43 -0.35 -12.44
CA GLY A 93 6.58 -0.96 -13.44
C GLY A 93 7.34 -0.98 -14.76
N ASN A 94 7.44 -2.16 -15.37
CA ASN A 94 8.20 -2.40 -16.58
C ASN A 94 7.72 -1.45 -17.70
N ASN A 95 8.31 -0.25 -17.75
CA ASN A 95 8.24 0.75 -18.82
C ASN A 95 6.84 1.04 -19.42
N GLU A 96 5.75 0.95 -18.66
CA GLU A 96 4.42 1.38 -19.12
C GLU A 96 4.12 2.80 -18.64
N SER A 97 4.78 3.77 -19.27
CA SER A 97 4.17 5.09 -19.45
C SER A 97 3.45 5.09 -20.79
N ALA A 98 2.13 5.27 -20.78
CA ALA A 98 1.32 5.58 -21.97
C ALA A 98 1.21 4.48 -23.05
N GLY A 99 0.92 3.23 -22.66
CA GLY A 99 0.28 2.26 -23.56
C GLY A 99 1.09 1.78 -24.77
N LYS A 100 2.43 1.80 -24.72
CA LYS A 100 3.26 1.18 -25.77
C LYS A 100 4.23 0.16 -25.19
N LYS A 101 4.01 -1.11 -25.56
CA LYS A 101 4.98 -2.19 -25.40
C LYS A 101 6.16 -1.95 -26.34
N LYS A 102 7.39 -1.97 -25.81
CA LYS A 102 8.58 -2.23 -26.64
C LYS A 102 8.68 -3.74 -26.81
N ASP A 103 8.35 -4.21 -28.02
CA ASP A 103 8.58 -5.60 -28.42
C ASP A 103 10.09 -5.90 -28.31
N GLN A 104 10.46 -6.79 -27.39
CA GLN A 104 11.79 -7.37 -27.32
C GLN A 104 11.90 -8.51 -28.32
N ASN A 105 11.76 -8.23 -29.61
CA ASN A 105 12.12 -9.20 -30.64
C ASN A 105 12.51 -8.55 -31.96
N ALA A 106 13.71 -7.99 -32.01
CA ALA A 106 14.38 -7.71 -33.27
C ALA A 106 15.88 -7.58 -32.98
N ASP A 107 16.56 -8.72 -32.83
CA ASP A 107 17.99 -8.87 -33.16
C ASP A 107 18.33 -10.37 -33.27
N THR A 108 17.57 -11.10 -34.11
CA THR A 108 18.08 -12.31 -34.74
C THR A 108 18.68 -11.91 -36.08
N VAL A 109 19.88 -11.32 -36.05
CA VAL A 109 20.68 -11.12 -37.25
C VAL A 109 21.29 -12.48 -37.61
N ILE A 110 20.68 -13.17 -38.57
CA ILE A 110 21.27 -14.34 -39.24
C ILE A 110 22.37 -13.82 -40.18
N PRO A 111 23.65 -14.21 -40.02
CA PRO A 111 24.68 -13.81 -40.99
C PRO A 111 24.55 -14.67 -42.25
N ILE A 112 24.32 -14.00 -43.38
CA ILE A 112 24.33 -14.58 -44.72
C ILE A 112 25.78 -14.92 -45.09
N SER A 113 26.13 -16.21 -45.11
CA SER A 113 27.41 -16.69 -45.65
C SER A 113 27.41 -16.55 -47.17
N LYS A 114 28.30 -15.71 -47.71
CA LYS A 114 28.57 -15.61 -49.14
C LYS A 114 29.48 -16.77 -49.58
N LYS A 115 29.03 -17.43 -50.65
CA LYS A 115 29.74 -18.33 -51.56
C LYS A 115 31.21 -17.93 -51.80
N SER A 116 32.09 -18.93 -51.76
CA SER A 116 33.24 -19.09 -52.67
C SER A 116 33.21 -20.51 -53.22
#